data_AF-A0A974I1Q8-F1
#
_entry.id   AF-A0A974I1Q8-F1
#
_cell.length_a   1.000
_cell.length_b   1.000
_cell.length_c   1.000
_cell.angle_alpha   90.00
_cell.angle_beta   90.00
_cell.angle_gamma   90.00
#
_symmetry.space_group_name_H-M   'P 1'
#
loop_
_entity.id
_entity.type
_entity.pdbx_description
1 polymer ?
#
loop_
_entity_poly.entity_id
_entity_poly.type
_entity_poly.pdbx_seq_one_letter_code
_entity_poly.pdbx_strand_id
1 'polypeptide(L)'
;MAQSDLGSRALVEDFVRYKLCQRSLVPEPSGAASCALHSAMRAAGDEFEERFRQAFSEISTQIHVTPGTAYARFAEVAGSLFQGGVNWGRIVAFFVFGAALCAESVNKEMSPLLPRIQDWMVTYLETNLRDWIQSNGGWNGFLTLYGDGAIEEARRQREGNWASLKTVLTGAVALGALMTVGALFASK
;
A
#
# COMPACT_ATOMS: atom_id res chain seq x y z
N MET A 1 6.83 -19.82 18.53
CA MET A 1 7.07 -18.37 18.34
C MET A 1 5.96 -17.82 17.45
N ALA A 2 4.86 -17.36 18.06
CA ALA A 2 3.61 -16.96 17.38
C ALA A 2 3.39 -15.44 17.37
N GLN A 3 4.44 -14.65 17.59
CA GLN A 3 4.35 -13.19 17.75
C GLN A 3 4.43 -12.40 16.44
N SER A 4 4.85 -13.01 15.32
CA SER A 4 4.94 -12.30 14.03
C SER A 4 3.61 -12.19 13.28
N ASP A 5 2.73 -13.21 13.41
CA ASP A 5 1.50 -13.33 12.61
C ASP A 5 0.43 -12.27 12.98
N LEU A 6 0.38 -11.87 14.25
CA LEU A 6 -0.55 -10.86 14.76
C LEU A 6 -0.18 -9.43 14.32
N GLY A 7 1.10 -9.16 14.00
CA GLY A 7 1.57 -7.82 13.63
C GLY A 7 1.14 -7.42 12.22
N SER A 8 1.47 -8.25 11.22
CA SER A 8 1.14 -7.94 9.82
C SER A 8 -0.35 -8.06 9.53
N ARG A 9 -1.05 -9.03 10.14
CA ARG A 9 -2.51 -9.14 10.01
C ARG A 9 -3.24 -7.92 10.56
N ALA A 10 -2.90 -7.48 11.78
CA ALA A 10 -3.51 -6.30 12.38
C ALA A 10 -3.29 -5.05 11.52
N LEU A 11 -2.07 -4.87 10.98
CA LEU A 11 -1.74 -3.73 10.12
C LEU A 11 -2.52 -3.74 8.79
N VAL A 12 -2.63 -4.91 8.13
CA VAL A 12 -3.41 -5.07 6.90
C VAL A 12 -4.89 -4.82 7.14
N GLU A 13 -5.46 -5.45 8.17
CA GLU A 13 -6.88 -5.28 8.52
C GLU A 13 -7.21 -3.83 8.87
N ASP A 14 -6.33 -3.16 9.62
CA ASP A 14 -6.46 -1.76 9.98
C ASP A 14 -6.48 -0.85 8.74
N PHE A 15 -5.47 -0.98 7.88
CA PHE A 15 -5.33 -0.13 6.71
C PHE A 15 -6.45 -0.34 5.70
N VAL A 16 -6.81 -1.60 5.40
CA VAL A 16 -7.92 -1.92 4.49
C VAL A 16 -9.22 -1.35 5.02
N ARG A 17 -9.51 -1.54 6.32
CA ARG A 17 -10.72 -1.00 6.94
C ARG A 17 -10.76 0.53 6.84
N TYR A 18 -9.66 1.21 7.19
CA TYR A 18 -9.54 2.66 7.07
C TYR A 18 -9.91 3.14 5.66
N LYS A 19 -9.33 2.52 4.63
CA LYS A 19 -9.58 2.89 3.22
C LYS A 19 -11.01 2.61 2.76
N LEU A 20 -11.65 1.54 3.25
CA LEU A 20 -13.04 1.27 2.96
C LEU A 20 -13.99 2.26 3.63
N CYS A 21 -13.70 2.67 4.87
CA CYS A 21 -14.50 3.67 5.60
C CYS A 21 -14.40 5.06 4.94
N GLN A 22 -13.19 5.47 4.53
CA GLN A 22 -12.94 6.70 3.77
C GLN A 22 -13.78 6.78 2.47
N ARG A 23 -14.14 5.63 1.88
CA ARG A 23 -14.99 5.52 0.68
C ARG A 23 -16.48 5.30 1.00
N SER A 24 -16.88 5.38 2.27
CA SER A 24 -18.24 5.08 2.75
C SER A 24 -18.72 3.66 2.39
N LEU A 25 -17.80 2.71 2.18
CA LEU A 25 -18.11 1.32 1.85
C LEU A 25 -18.34 0.44 3.08
N VAL A 26 -17.84 0.88 4.25
CA VAL A 26 -17.98 0.21 5.55
C VAL A 26 -18.25 1.29 6.61
N PRO A 27 -19.03 1.01 7.67
CA PRO A 27 -19.27 1.97 8.74
C PRO A 27 -17.99 2.43 9.42
N GLU A 28 -17.89 3.73 9.70
CA GLU A 28 -16.80 4.33 10.47
C GLU A 28 -16.66 3.66 11.85
N PRO A 29 -15.44 3.30 12.29
CA PRO A 29 -15.25 2.66 13.57
C PRO A 29 -15.51 3.63 14.72
N SER A 30 -16.41 3.26 15.62
CA SER A 30 -16.65 3.98 16.86
C SER A 30 -15.48 3.76 17.84
N GLY A 31 -14.47 4.63 17.79
CA GLY A 31 -13.48 4.78 18.86
C GLY A 31 -12.34 3.76 18.91
N ALA A 32 -11.92 3.17 17.79
CA ALA A 32 -10.76 2.28 17.79
C ALA A 32 -9.44 3.06 18.00
N ALA A 33 -8.71 2.74 19.07
CA ALA A 33 -7.37 3.27 19.29
C ALA A 33 -6.42 2.76 18.19
N SER A 34 -5.90 3.67 17.36
CA SER A 34 -4.88 3.39 16.34
C SER A 34 -3.50 3.50 16.98
N CYS A 35 -2.64 2.47 16.84
CA CYS A 35 -1.26 2.59 17.27
C CYS A 35 -0.46 3.46 16.30
N ALA A 36 0.73 3.92 16.70
CA ALA A 36 1.55 4.80 15.86
C ALA A 36 1.84 4.24 14.46
N LEU A 37 2.04 2.91 14.36
CA LEU A 37 2.27 2.23 13.07
C LEU A 37 1.05 2.29 12.16
N HIS A 38 -0.15 2.07 12.71
CA HIS A 38 -1.40 2.17 11.97
C HIS A 38 -1.59 3.59 11.46
N SER A 39 -1.43 4.60 12.32
CA SER A 39 -1.55 6.01 11.94
C SER A 39 -0.54 6.42 10.87
N ALA A 40 0.73 6.02 11.02
CA ALA A 40 1.78 6.30 10.04
C ALA A 40 1.50 5.65 8.68
N MET A 41 1.05 4.40 8.65
CA MET A 41 0.73 3.71 7.40
C MET A 41 -0.47 4.35 6.69
N ARG A 42 -1.52 4.74 7.44
CA ARG A 42 -2.67 5.48 6.90
C ARG A 42 -2.23 6.81 6.27
N ALA A 43 -1.46 7.61 6.99
CA ALA A 43 -0.96 8.90 6.52
C ALA A 43 -0.06 8.75 5.28
N ALA A 44 0.85 7.77 5.27
CA ALA A 44 1.70 7.48 4.12
C ALA A 44 0.88 7.03 2.90
N GLY A 45 -0.15 6.20 3.11
CA GLY A 45 -1.06 5.77 2.05
C GLY A 45 -1.87 6.93 1.46
N ASP A 46 -2.38 7.84 2.30
CA ASP A 46 -3.07 9.05 1.85
C ASP A 46 -2.15 9.98 1.05
N GLU A 47 -0.92 10.22 1.53
CA GLU A 47 0.05 11.05 0.80
C GLU A 47 0.45 10.41 -0.54
N PHE A 48 0.54 9.08 -0.57
CA PHE A 48 0.83 8.32 -1.79
C PHE A 48 -0.32 8.41 -2.80
N GLU A 49 -1.56 8.19 -2.39
CA GLU A 49 -2.73 8.35 -3.28
C GLU A 49 -2.88 9.78 -3.79
N GLU A 50 -2.63 10.78 -2.95
CA GLU A 50 -2.64 12.19 -3.33
C GLU A 50 -1.61 12.50 -4.41
N ARG A 51 -0.38 12.01 -4.26
CA ARG A 51 0.73 12.21 -5.21
C ARG A 51 0.56 11.46 -6.51
N PHE A 52 0.00 10.25 -6.47
CA PHE A 52 -0.14 9.38 -7.63
C PHE A 52 -1.60 9.27 -8.12
N ARG A 53 -2.45 10.23 -7.75
CA ARG A 53 -3.90 10.22 -7.98
C ARG A 53 -4.28 9.91 -9.43
N GLN A 54 -3.61 10.53 -10.39
CA GLN A 54 -3.88 10.30 -11.82
C GLN A 54 -3.57 8.86 -12.23
N ALA A 55 -2.37 8.36 -11.91
CA ALA A 55 -1.96 6.99 -12.21
C ALA A 55 -2.83 5.93 -11.51
N PHE A 56 -3.25 6.18 -10.26
CA PHE A 56 -4.12 5.27 -9.51
C PHE A 56 -5.57 5.27 -9.99
N SER A 57 -6.08 6.43 -10.45
CA SER A 57 -7.43 6.50 -11.00
C SER A 57 -7.56 5.62 -12.24
N GLU A 58 -6.58 5.65 -13.14
CA GLU A 58 -6.57 4.84 -14.36
C GLU A 58 -6.42 3.34 -14.04
N ILE A 59 -5.51 2.97 -13.14
CA ILE A 59 -5.32 1.57 -12.72
C ILE A 59 -6.57 1.02 -12.04
N SER A 60 -7.21 1.79 -11.16
CA SER A 60 -8.43 1.34 -10.46
C SER A 60 -9.58 1.01 -11.42
N THR A 61 -9.73 1.77 -12.50
CA THR A 61 -10.78 1.52 -13.51
C THR A 61 -10.50 0.30 -14.39
N GLN A 62 -9.24 -0.12 -14.52
CA GLN A 62 -8.83 -1.24 -15.38
C GLN A 62 -8.79 -2.59 -14.64
N ILE A 63 -8.91 -2.59 -13.31
CA ILE A 63 -8.89 -3.79 -12.48
C ILE A 63 -10.16 -4.63 -12.74
N HIS A 64 -10.05 -5.55 -13.71
CA HIS A 64 -11.06 -6.58 -13.97
C HIS A 64 -10.94 -7.70 -12.93
N VAL A 65 -11.54 -7.48 -11.77
CA VAL A 65 -11.65 -8.49 -10.70
C VAL A 65 -12.84 -9.38 -10.94
N THR A 66 -12.57 -10.68 -11.00
CA THR A 66 -13.55 -11.74 -10.79
C THR A 66 -13.01 -12.68 -9.69
N PRO A 67 -13.86 -13.48 -9.01
CA PRO A 67 -13.38 -14.38 -7.96
C PRO A 67 -12.33 -15.39 -8.43
N GLY A 68 -12.36 -15.76 -9.72
CA GLY A 68 -11.40 -16.68 -10.34
C GLY A 68 -10.08 -16.02 -10.75
N THR A 69 -10.06 -14.71 -11.03
CA THR A 69 -8.86 -14.00 -11.51
C THR A 69 -8.19 -13.14 -10.44
N ALA A 70 -8.86 -12.86 -9.33
CA ALA A 70 -8.40 -11.94 -8.29
C ALA A 70 -6.99 -12.27 -7.76
N TYR A 71 -6.72 -13.55 -7.46
CA TYR A 71 -5.39 -13.97 -6.97
C TYR A 71 -4.30 -13.77 -8.01
N ALA A 72 -4.55 -14.18 -9.26
CA ALA A 72 -3.58 -14.05 -10.34
C ALA A 72 -3.21 -12.58 -10.57
N ARG A 73 -4.20 -11.68 -10.56
CA ARG A 73 -3.97 -10.23 -10.65
C ARG A 73 -3.21 -9.68 -9.47
N PHE A 74 -3.56 -10.11 -8.26
CA PHE A 74 -2.80 -9.74 -7.06
C PHE A 74 -1.33 -10.14 -7.18
N ALA A 75 -1.05 -11.41 -7.52
CA ALA A 75 0.30 -11.93 -7.61
C ALA A 75 1.13 -11.25 -8.72
N GLU A 76 0.51 -10.96 -9.86
CA GLU A 76 1.13 -10.26 -10.99
C GLU A 76 1.55 -8.82 -10.61
N VAL A 77 0.65 -8.07 -9.99
CA VAL A 77 0.91 -6.68 -9.58
C VAL A 77 1.93 -6.65 -8.44
N ALA A 78 1.78 -7.51 -7.42
CA ALA A 78 2.73 -7.58 -6.32
C ALA A 78 4.13 -7.96 -6.82
N GLY A 79 4.24 -8.97 -7.70
CA GLY A 79 5.50 -9.35 -8.32
C GLY A 79 6.14 -8.18 -9.06
N SER A 80 5.41 -7.52 -9.95
CA SER A 80 5.90 -6.38 -10.72
C SER A 80 6.33 -5.20 -9.85
N LEU A 81 5.58 -4.92 -8.78
CA LEU A 81 5.87 -3.83 -7.85
C LEU A 81 7.25 -3.95 -7.19
N PHE A 82 7.70 -5.18 -6.93
CA PHE A 82 8.96 -5.46 -6.23
C PHE A 82 10.09 -6.00 -7.12
N GLN A 83 9.89 -6.14 -8.44
CA GLN A 83 10.93 -6.60 -9.39
C GLN A 83 12.23 -5.78 -9.33
N GLY A 84 12.13 -4.47 -9.09
CA GLY A 84 13.29 -3.58 -8.97
C GLY A 84 13.83 -3.43 -7.55
N GLY A 85 13.49 -4.33 -6.63
CA GLY A 85 13.87 -4.27 -5.20
C GLY A 85 12.76 -3.76 -4.26
N VAL A 86 13.00 -3.90 -2.95
CA VAL A 86 12.06 -3.51 -1.90
C VAL A 86 12.48 -2.17 -1.28
N ASN A 87 11.52 -1.28 -1.04
CA ASN A 87 11.69 -0.09 -0.22
C ASN A 87 10.34 0.26 0.46
N TRP A 88 10.39 1.13 1.48
CA TRP A 88 9.19 1.51 2.23
C TRP A 88 8.09 2.14 1.36
N GLY A 89 8.45 2.94 0.35
CA GLY A 89 7.48 3.54 -0.57
C GLY A 89 6.72 2.48 -1.40
N ARG A 90 7.41 1.44 -1.86
CA ARG A 90 6.79 0.28 -2.55
C ARG A 90 5.94 -0.55 -1.60
N ILE A 91 6.33 -0.68 -0.34
CA ILE A 91 5.47 -1.32 0.68
C ILE A 91 4.20 -0.51 0.88
N VAL A 92 4.25 0.82 1.01
CA VAL A 92 3.05 1.68 1.08
C VAL A 92 2.18 1.50 -0.16
N ALA A 93 2.77 1.49 -1.36
CA ALA A 93 2.05 1.25 -2.61
C ALA A 93 1.33 -0.11 -2.63
N PHE A 94 1.94 -1.15 -2.06
CA PHE A 94 1.34 -2.47 -1.93
C PHE A 94 0.11 -2.46 -1.02
N PHE A 95 0.16 -1.74 0.11
CA PHE A 95 -1.01 -1.55 0.99
C PHE A 95 -2.14 -0.83 0.28
N VAL A 96 -1.84 0.28 -0.41
CA VAL A 96 -2.80 1.05 -1.22
C VAL A 96 -3.44 0.18 -2.31
N PHE A 97 -2.63 -0.60 -3.03
CA PHE A 97 -3.12 -1.54 -4.04
C PHE A 97 -4.09 -2.57 -3.45
N GLY A 98 -3.72 -3.23 -2.35
CA GLY A 98 -4.57 -4.21 -1.70
C GLY A 98 -5.90 -3.63 -1.20
N ALA A 99 -5.87 -2.43 -0.63
CA ALA A 99 -7.08 -1.72 -0.22
C ALA A 99 -7.96 -1.33 -1.42
N ALA A 100 -7.38 -0.90 -2.54
CA ALA A 100 -8.12 -0.63 -3.77
C ALA A 100 -8.78 -1.90 -4.33
N LEU A 101 -8.10 -3.06 -4.28
CA LEU A 101 -8.64 -4.35 -4.69
C LEU A 101 -9.82 -4.78 -3.82
N CYS A 102 -9.74 -4.56 -2.50
CA CYS A 102 -10.84 -4.77 -1.57
C CYS A 102 -12.03 -3.87 -1.89
N ALA A 103 -11.81 -2.57 -2.09
CA ALA A 103 -12.88 -1.63 -2.42
C ALA A 103 -13.59 -1.99 -3.73
N GLU A 104 -12.82 -2.37 -4.75
CA GLU A 104 -13.37 -2.83 -6.03
C GLU A 104 -14.18 -4.11 -5.89
N SER A 105 -13.76 -5.02 -5.00
CA SER A 105 -14.52 -6.23 -4.68
C SER A 105 -15.84 -5.89 -3.99
N VAL A 106 -15.89 -4.88 -3.11
CA VAL A 106 -17.16 -4.41 -2.51
C VAL A 106 -18.08 -3.81 -3.58
N ASN A 107 -17.56 -2.93 -4.44
CA ASN A 107 -18.33 -2.28 -5.51
C ASN A 107 -18.96 -3.29 -6.48
N LYS A 108 -18.32 -4.45 -6.68
CA LYS A 108 -18.79 -5.55 -7.54
C LYS A 108 -19.61 -6.60 -6.81
N GLU A 109 -20.05 -6.33 -5.57
CA GLU A 109 -20.80 -7.27 -4.72
C GLU A 109 -20.05 -8.59 -4.43
N MET A 110 -18.71 -8.56 -4.50
CA MET A 110 -17.81 -9.69 -4.23
C MET A 110 -17.19 -9.59 -2.83
N SER A 111 -17.93 -9.07 -1.85
CA SER A 111 -17.46 -8.90 -0.47
C SER A 111 -16.84 -10.15 0.19
N PRO A 112 -17.24 -11.40 -0.15
CA PRO A 112 -16.55 -12.60 0.34
C PRO A 112 -15.07 -12.73 -0.07
N LEU A 113 -14.58 -11.92 -1.02
CA LEU A 113 -13.16 -11.87 -1.39
C LEU A 113 -12.29 -11.07 -0.42
N LEU A 114 -12.86 -10.18 0.40
CA LEU A 114 -12.08 -9.29 1.28
C LEU A 114 -11.13 -10.07 2.23
N PRO A 115 -11.58 -11.11 2.95
CA PRO A 115 -10.69 -11.89 3.80
C PRO A 115 -9.57 -12.56 3.00
N ARG A 116 -9.88 -13.06 1.79
CA ARG A 116 -8.88 -13.70 0.92
C ARG A 116 -7.81 -12.73 0.47
N ILE A 117 -8.19 -11.50 0.08
CA ILE A 117 -7.24 -10.45 -0.33
C ILE A 117 -6.34 -10.09 0.84
N GLN A 118 -6.90 -9.90 2.04
CA GLN A 118 -6.12 -9.61 3.24
C GLN A 118 -5.17 -10.75 3.59
N ASP A 119 -5.60 -12.01 3.47
CA ASP A 119 -4.74 -13.19 3.65
C ASP A 119 -3.58 -13.23 2.64
N TRP A 120 -3.83 -12.87 1.37
CA TRP A 120 -2.76 -12.77 0.37
C TRP A 120 -1.76 -11.67 0.70
N MET A 121 -2.24 -10.52 1.20
CA MET A 121 -1.37 -9.43 1.63
C MET A 121 -0.48 -9.83 2.81
N VAL A 122 -1.08 -10.45 3.83
CA VAL A 122 -0.35 -10.96 4.99
C VAL A 122 0.68 -11.99 4.55
N THR A 123 0.27 -12.96 3.73
CA THR A 123 1.18 -13.99 3.22
C THR A 123 2.37 -13.34 2.52
N TYR A 124 2.13 -12.42 1.59
CA TYR A 124 3.21 -11.76 0.84
C TYR A 124 4.16 -10.95 1.75
N LEU A 125 3.62 -10.26 2.76
CA LEU A 125 4.44 -9.58 3.77
C LEU A 125 5.36 -10.57 4.50
N GLU A 126 4.81 -11.70 4.92
CA GLU A 126 5.51 -12.67 5.74
C GLU A 126 6.48 -13.57 4.95
N THR A 127 6.21 -13.80 3.66
CA THR A 127 7.04 -14.69 2.81
C THR A 127 8.04 -13.94 1.94
N ASN A 128 7.68 -12.76 1.43
CA ASN A 128 8.50 -12.06 0.43
C ASN A 128 9.17 -10.81 0.99
N LEU A 129 8.55 -10.14 1.98
CA LEU A 129 9.01 -8.84 2.45
C LEU A 129 9.64 -8.88 3.85
N ARG A 130 9.38 -9.93 4.63
CA ARG A 130 9.82 -10.08 6.03
C ARG A 130 11.31 -9.82 6.21
N ASP A 131 12.17 -10.50 5.45
CA ASP A 131 13.62 -10.42 5.64
C ASP A 131 14.15 -9.00 5.35
N TRP A 132 13.61 -8.36 4.33
CA TRP A 132 13.95 -6.97 4.01
C TRP A 132 13.46 -6.03 5.11
N ILE A 133 12.21 -6.18 5.57
CA ILE A 133 11.63 -5.39 6.65
C ILE A 133 12.50 -5.49 7.91
N GLN A 134 12.87 -6.70 8.32
CA GLN A 134 13.72 -6.92 9.49
C GLN A 134 15.12 -6.31 9.32
N SER A 135 15.72 -6.48 8.14
CA SER A 135 17.04 -5.92 7.81
C SER A 135 17.04 -4.38 7.77
N ASN A 136 15.88 -3.75 7.62
CA ASN A 136 15.69 -2.30 7.59
C ASN A 136 15.08 -1.75 8.90
N GLY A 137 15.33 -2.42 10.03
CA GLY A 137 14.91 -1.97 11.36
C GLY A 137 13.48 -2.34 11.75
N GLY A 138 12.86 -3.29 11.03
CA GLY A 138 11.48 -3.68 11.22
C GLY A 138 10.50 -2.52 10.95
N TRP A 139 9.29 -2.63 11.48
CA TRP A 139 8.31 -1.54 11.41
C TRP A 139 8.72 -0.28 12.18
N ASN A 140 9.70 -0.37 13.08
CA ASN A 140 10.31 0.81 13.71
C ASN A 140 11.10 1.63 12.68
N GLY A 141 11.79 0.98 11.73
CA GLY A 141 12.45 1.67 10.62
C GLY A 141 11.48 2.45 9.73
N PHE A 142 10.27 1.92 9.53
CA PHE A 142 9.17 2.64 8.87
C PHE A 142 8.72 3.85 9.69
N LEU A 143 8.53 3.69 11.00
CA LEU A 143 8.13 4.79 11.90
C LEU A 143 9.16 5.91 11.98
N THR A 144 10.45 5.61 11.85
CA THR A 144 11.48 6.66 11.76
C THR A 144 11.30 7.56 10.54
N LEU A 145 10.72 7.04 9.46
CA LEU A 145 10.49 7.80 8.22
C LEU A 145 9.09 8.42 8.13
N TYR A 146 8.08 7.75 8.69
CA TYR A 146 6.66 8.07 8.50
C TYR A 146 5.88 8.27 9.81
N GLY A 147 6.52 8.22 10.98
CA GLY A 147 5.86 8.51 12.26
C GLY A 147 5.58 10.01 12.44
N ASP A 148 4.57 10.35 13.24
CA ASP A 148 4.09 11.75 13.44
C ASP A 148 5.20 12.75 13.80
N GLY A 149 6.22 12.35 14.58
CA GLY A 149 7.36 13.21 14.90
C GLY A 149 8.27 13.50 13.70
N ALA A 150 8.50 12.50 12.84
CA ALA A 150 9.27 12.65 11.61
C ALA A 150 8.48 13.40 10.53
N ILE A 151 7.15 13.20 10.46
CA ILE A 151 6.27 13.91 9.52
C ILE A 151 6.13 15.39 9.92
N GLU A 152 6.07 15.75 11.21
CA GLU A 152 6.00 17.14 11.66
C GLU A 152 7.35 17.88 11.50
N GLU A 153 8.48 17.23 11.77
CA GLU A 153 9.82 17.78 11.50
C GLU A 153 10.11 17.88 9.99
N ALA A 154 9.70 16.87 9.21
CA ALA A 154 9.75 16.92 7.75
C ALA A 154 8.79 17.97 7.17
N ARG A 155 7.66 18.26 7.83
CA ARG A 155 6.71 19.32 7.46
C ARG A 155 7.26 20.72 7.76
N ARG A 156 8.01 20.89 8.86
CA ARG A 156 8.73 22.13 9.18
C ARG A 156 9.96 22.36 8.31
N GLN A 157 10.71 21.31 7.93
CA GLN A 157 11.79 21.41 6.93
C GLN A 157 11.27 21.48 5.48
N ARG A 158 10.03 21.02 5.21
CA ARG A 158 9.37 20.95 3.89
C ARG A 158 9.24 22.30 3.20
N GLU A 159 9.09 23.39 3.95
CA GLU A 159 8.95 24.73 3.37
C GLU A 159 10.27 25.28 2.82
N GLY A 160 11.42 24.85 3.35
CA GLY A 160 12.74 25.34 2.94
C GLY A 160 13.49 24.44 1.94
N ASN A 161 13.25 23.12 1.96
CA ASN A 161 14.18 22.16 1.33
C ASN A 161 13.57 21.27 0.22
N TRP A 162 12.29 21.43 -0.12
CA TRP A 162 11.60 20.58 -1.10
C TRP A 162 12.08 20.76 -2.56
N ALA A 163 12.79 21.85 -2.87
CA ALA A 163 13.42 22.03 -4.18
C ALA A 163 14.58 21.05 -4.44
N SER A 164 15.31 20.66 -3.39
CA SER A 164 16.48 19.78 -3.47
C SER A 164 16.10 18.29 -3.53
N LEU A 165 14.96 17.92 -2.93
CA LEU A 165 14.45 16.53 -2.94
C LEU A 165 13.96 16.08 -4.33
N LYS A 166 13.59 17.03 -5.20
CA LYS A 166 13.30 16.76 -6.61
C LYS A 166 14.49 16.05 -7.28
N THR A 167 15.72 16.41 -6.95
CA THR A 167 16.91 15.84 -7.60
C THR A 167 17.16 14.37 -7.25
N VAL A 168 16.80 13.95 -6.03
CA VAL A 168 17.07 12.57 -5.55
C VAL A 168 15.95 11.60 -5.94
N LEU A 169 14.68 12.03 -5.85
CA LEU A 169 13.53 11.18 -6.22
C LEU A 169 13.29 11.11 -7.73
N THR A 170 13.79 12.07 -8.52
CA THR A 170 13.85 11.95 -9.98
C THR A 170 15.11 11.20 -10.45
N GLY A 171 16.07 10.96 -9.55
CA GLY A 171 17.40 10.39 -9.86
C GLY A 171 17.53 8.88 -9.72
N ALA A 172 16.54 8.17 -9.16
CA ALA A 172 16.53 6.71 -9.13
C ALA A 172 15.37 6.18 -10.00
N VAL A 173 15.69 5.96 -11.27
CA VAL A 173 14.91 5.25 -12.28
C VAL A 173 14.14 4.07 -11.66
N ALA A 174 12.80 4.12 -11.67
CA ALA A 174 11.90 2.98 -11.94
C ALA A 174 10.42 3.32 -11.65
N LEU A 175 9.87 4.35 -12.29
CA LEU A 175 8.43 4.43 -12.54
C LEU A 175 8.02 3.66 -13.82
N GLY A 176 8.99 3.09 -14.54
CA GLY A 176 8.74 2.33 -15.77
C GLY A 176 7.96 1.02 -15.58
N ALA A 177 7.86 0.47 -14.37
CA ALA A 177 7.21 -0.82 -14.14
C ALA A 177 5.69 -0.73 -13.88
N LEU A 178 5.15 0.43 -13.46
CA LEU A 178 3.69 0.60 -13.38
C LEU A 178 3.09 0.96 -14.75
N MET A 179 3.83 1.69 -15.58
CA MET A 179 3.35 2.15 -16.89
C MET A 179 3.37 1.05 -17.98
N THR A 180 4.23 0.02 -17.85
CA THR A 180 4.29 -1.08 -18.83
C THR A 180 3.14 -2.06 -18.73
N VAL A 181 2.46 -2.13 -17.58
CA VAL A 181 1.27 -2.98 -17.43
C VAL A 181 0.11 -2.45 -18.29
N GLY A 182 -0.03 -1.12 -18.43
CA GLY A 182 -1.00 -0.52 -19.37
C GLY A 182 -0.70 -0.83 -20.85
N ALA A 183 0.57 -1.00 -21.21
CA ALA A 183 0.96 -1.36 -22.58
C ALA A 183 0.78 -2.85 -22.90
N LEU A 184 0.76 -3.74 -21.90
CA LEU A 184 0.57 -5.18 -22.09
C LEU A 184 -0.90 -5.59 -22.29
N PHE A 185 -1.86 -4.73 -21.96
CA PHE A 185 -3.28 -4.98 -22.21
C PHE A 185 -3.86 -4.30 -23.46
N ALA A 186 -3.02 -3.61 -24.25
CA ALA A 186 -3.42 -2.99 -25.52
C ALA A 186 -3.27 -3.93 -26.74
N SER A 187 -2.91 -5.20 -26.55
CA SER A 187 -2.75 -6.15 -27.65
C SER A 187 -3.22 -7.56 -27.29
N LYS A 188 -4.54 -7.78 -27.31
CA LYS A 188 -5.16 -8.90 -28.02
C LYS A 188 -6.65 -8.65 -28.24
#